data_AF-M7SIW7-F1
#
_entry.id   AF-M7SIW7-F1
#
_cell.length_a   1.000
_cell.length_b   1.000
_cell.length_c   1.000
_cell.angle_alpha   90.00
_cell.angle_beta   90.00
_cell.angle_gamma   90.00
#
_symmetry.space_group_name_H-M   'P 1'
#
loop_
_entity.id
_entity.type
_entity.pdbx_description
1 polymer ?
#
loop_
_entity_poly.entity_id
_entity_poly.type
_entity_poly.pdbx_seq_one_letter_code
_entity_poly.pdbx_strand_id
1 'polypeptide(L)'
;MTLQPFDKAQASLGKELVNLEDAREYGWVGESALLMHNILSGGQLVQFAIASNDKETESLDHWKRIVRVDEIKTLFQDWPPHLRKAIDELLCNQPEHEALYLWDHPRARTFASGPICITGDAAHATTPWQGSGGGMCIEDSLILSTLLGYAKTPVEARTALKVYDQVRRPRTQRIVESSRTVGDILTGKAKLDPKTPSAFMSRWDFIIDIDMEKHRDEALQMMEAELKLKNAI
;
A
#
# COMPACT_ATOMS: atom_id res chain seq x y z
N MET A 1 8.25 -12.43 -2.82
CA MET A 1 6.93 -12.96 -3.23
C MET A 1 7.17 -14.20 -4.07
N THR A 2 6.44 -15.28 -3.80
CA THR A 2 6.60 -16.57 -4.48
C THR A 2 5.22 -17.15 -4.81
N LEU A 3 5.08 -17.77 -5.97
CA LEU A 3 3.85 -18.47 -6.37
C LEU A 3 4.06 -19.98 -6.24
N GLN A 4 3.07 -20.68 -5.69
CA GLN A 4 3.07 -22.13 -5.57
C GLN A 4 1.82 -22.72 -6.23
N PRO A 5 1.91 -23.93 -6.81
CA PRO A 5 0.72 -24.66 -7.26
C PRO A 5 -0.27 -24.86 -6.12
N PHE A 6 -1.56 -24.71 -6.41
CA PHE A 6 -2.64 -24.84 -5.42
C PHE A 6 -2.54 -26.14 -4.61
N ASP A 7 -2.43 -27.29 -5.28
CA ASP A 7 -2.40 -28.60 -4.63
C ASP A 7 -1.21 -28.73 -3.67
N LYS A 8 -0.05 -28.15 -4.04
CA LYS A 8 1.15 -28.17 -3.21
C LYS A 8 0.96 -27.29 -1.97
N ALA A 9 0.40 -26.10 -2.13
CA ALA A 9 0.11 -25.21 -1.02
C ALA A 9 -0.94 -25.81 -0.07
N GLN A 10 -2.02 -26.39 -0.61
CA GLN A 10 -3.07 -27.05 0.17
C GLN A 10 -2.56 -28.28 0.90
N ALA A 11 -1.70 -29.10 0.28
CA ALA A 11 -1.10 -30.25 0.95
C ALA A 11 -0.22 -29.85 2.15
N SER A 12 0.38 -28.66 2.11
CA SER A 12 1.28 -28.17 3.15
C SER A 12 0.55 -27.41 4.28
N LEU A 13 -0.35 -26.47 3.93
CA LEU A 13 -1.10 -25.64 4.87
C LEU A 13 -2.43 -26.25 5.32
N GLY A 14 -2.97 -27.20 4.57
CA GLY A 14 -4.28 -27.81 4.81
C GLY A 14 -5.42 -27.12 4.08
N LYS A 15 -6.55 -27.83 3.98
CA LYS A 15 -7.76 -27.39 3.27
C LYS A 15 -8.43 -26.17 3.90
N GLU A 16 -8.27 -25.95 5.21
CA GLU A 16 -8.88 -24.80 5.90
C GLU A 16 -8.25 -23.47 5.45
N LEU A 17 -6.92 -23.44 5.34
CA LEU A 17 -6.16 -22.23 4.99
C LEU A 17 -6.01 -22.04 3.47
N VAL A 18 -6.22 -23.10 2.69
CA VAL A 18 -6.19 -23.07 1.24
C VAL A 18 -7.47 -23.72 0.71
N ASN A 19 -8.54 -22.93 0.62
CA ASN A 19 -9.88 -23.37 0.25
C ASN A 19 -10.41 -22.57 -0.95
N LEU A 20 -10.84 -23.25 -2.02
CA LEU A 20 -11.48 -22.58 -3.18
C LEU A 20 -12.93 -22.18 -2.92
N GLU A 21 -13.63 -22.93 -2.07
CA GLU A 21 -15.04 -22.67 -1.74
C GLU A 21 -15.18 -21.47 -0.77
N ASP A 22 -14.15 -21.18 0.00
CA ASP A 22 -14.04 -20.04 0.91
C ASP A 22 -12.66 -19.39 0.75
N ALA A 23 -12.42 -18.84 -0.45
CA ALA A 23 -11.16 -18.22 -0.79
C ALA A 23 -10.96 -16.92 0.01
N ARG A 24 -9.88 -16.88 0.79
CA ARG A 24 -9.50 -15.76 1.66
C ARG A 24 -8.04 -15.37 1.44
N GLU A 25 -7.74 -14.14 1.81
CA GLU A 25 -6.37 -13.71 2.09
C GLU A 25 -6.10 -13.86 3.58
N TYR A 26 -4.98 -14.48 3.90
CA TYR A 26 -4.52 -14.69 5.27
C TYR A 26 -3.28 -13.86 5.52
N GLY A 27 -3.29 -13.09 6.60
CA GLY A 27 -2.13 -12.36 7.12
C GLY A 27 -1.74 -12.90 8.51
N TRP A 28 -0.52 -13.41 8.62
CA TRP A 28 0.05 -13.95 9.85
C TRP A 28 1.07 -12.96 10.40
N VAL A 29 0.80 -12.40 11.58
CA VAL A 29 1.63 -11.36 12.19
C VAL A 29 2.48 -11.95 13.31
N GLY A 30 3.80 -11.78 13.23
CA GLY A 30 4.78 -12.18 14.26
C GLY A 30 5.65 -11.01 14.73
N GLU A 31 6.55 -11.27 15.69
CA GLU A 31 7.35 -10.22 16.36
C GLU A 31 8.39 -9.51 15.45
N SER A 32 8.59 -9.95 14.21
CA SER A 32 9.50 -9.30 13.24
C SER A 32 9.15 -9.57 11.77
N ALA A 33 8.01 -10.20 11.50
CA ALA A 33 7.64 -10.63 10.16
C ALA A 33 6.12 -10.70 9.96
N LEU A 34 5.71 -10.43 8.73
CA LEU A 34 4.42 -10.79 8.17
C LEU A 34 4.64 -11.96 7.20
N LEU A 35 3.77 -12.97 7.28
CA LEU A 35 3.53 -13.90 6.18
C LEU A 35 2.12 -13.64 5.66
N MET A 36 1.97 -13.47 4.36
CA MET A 36 0.68 -13.34 3.70
C MET A 36 0.53 -14.44 2.65
N HIS A 37 -0.66 -15.02 2.53
CA HIS A 37 -0.99 -15.86 1.39
C HIS A 37 -2.45 -15.75 0.96
N ASN A 38 -2.67 -15.91 -0.34
CA ASN A 38 -3.98 -15.82 -0.99
C ASN A 38 -3.99 -16.64 -2.29
N ILE A 39 -5.20 -17.03 -2.72
CA ILE A 39 -5.41 -17.83 -3.92
C ILE A 39 -5.57 -16.89 -5.12
N LEU A 40 -4.85 -17.17 -6.21
CA LEU A 40 -4.84 -16.39 -7.44
C LEU A 40 -5.14 -17.26 -8.67
N SER A 41 -5.23 -16.62 -9.83
CA SER A 41 -5.33 -17.28 -11.15
C SER A 41 -6.46 -18.31 -11.24
N GLY A 42 -7.65 -17.94 -10.75
CA GLY A 42 -8.83 -18.81 -10.79
C GLY A 42 -8.69 -20.10 -9.97
N GLY A 43 -7.81 -20.11 -8.96
CA GLY A 43 -7.60 -21.27 -8.10
C GLY A 43 -6.40 -22.13 -8.47
N GLN A 44 -5.59 -21.73 -9.46
CA GLN A 44 -4.44 -22.51 -9.89
C GLN A 44 -3.19 -22.29 -9.03
N LEU A 45 -3.07 -21.11 -8.43
CA LEU A 45 -1.87 -20.68 -7.72
C LEU A 45 -2.21 -20.12 -6.35
N VAL A 46 -1.30 -20.30 -5.41
CA VAL A 46 -1.28 -19.61 -4.12
C VAL A 46 -0.06 -18.70 -4.09
N GLN A 47 -0.29 -17.42 -3.87
CA GLN A 47 0.78 -16.45 -3.64
C GLN A 47 1.18 -16.48 -2.18
N PHE A 48 2.48 -16.36 -1.95
CA PHE A 48 3.09 -16.14 -0.64
C PHE A 48 3.94 -14.87 -0.68
N ALA A 49 3.75 -14.01 0.31
CA ALA A 49 4.59 -12.85 0.53
C ALA A 49 5.11 -12.84 1.97
N ILE A 50 6.40 -12.62 2.11
CA ILE A 50 7.05 -12.38 3.41
C ILE A 50 7.50 -10.92 3.41
N ALA A 51 7.26 -10.25 4.51
CA ALA A 51 7.86 -8.96 4.79
C ALA A 51 8.42 -8.98 6.21
N SER A 52 9.58 -8.37 6.42
CA SER A 52 10.26 -8.35 7.71
C SER A 52 10.89 -6.99 7.95
N ASN A 53 11.16 -6.70 9.22
CA ASN A 53 11.98 -5.55 9.58
C ASN A 53 13.44 -5.88 9.30
N ASP A 54 14.11 -5.03 8.53
CA ASP A 54 15.55 -5.11 8.36
C ASP A 54 16.25 -4.19 9.37
N LYS A 55 17.37 -4.65 9.92
CA LYS A 55 18.21 -3.87 10.84
C LYS A 55 19.22 -3.00 10.08
N GLU A 56 19.53 -3.37 8.84
CA GLU A 56 20.40 -2.62 7.95
C GLU A 56 19.56 -1.69 7.07
N THR A 57 19.09 -0.59 7.67
CA THR A 57 18.47 0.52 6.94
C THR A 57 19.33 1.77 7.07
N GLU A 58 20.59 1.66 6.65
CA GLU A 58 21.39 2.83 6.32
C GLU A 58 21.09 3.26 4.88
N SER A 59 21.31 4.55 4.59
CA SER A 59 20.86 5.33 3.44
C SER A 59 21.36 4.83 2.06
N LEU A 60 21.03 3.60 1.69
CA LEU A 60 21.49 2.98 0.46
C LEU A 60 20.39 3.09 -0.59
N ASP A 61 20.71 3.69 -1.74
CA ASP A 61 19.83 3.83 -2.91
C ASP A 61 19.53 2.50 -3.62
N HIS A 62 19.71 1.36 -2.95
CA HIS A 62 19.39 0.05 -3.50
C HIS A 62 17.95 -0.35 -3.19
N TRP A 63 17.29 -0.92 -4.18
CA TRP A 63 15.89 -1.36 -4.08
C TRP A 63 15.75 -2.81 -3.66
N LYS A 64 16.85 -3.57 -3.74
CA LYS A 64 16.88 -5.01 -3.56
C LYS A 64 18.05 -5.43 -2.69
N ARG A 65 17.88 -6.55 -2.00
CA ARG A 65 18.99 -7.32 -1.45
C ARG A 65 18.77 -8.82 -1.65
N ILE A 66 19.86 -9.57 -1.51
CA ILE A 66 19.79 -11.02 -1.42
C ILE A 66 19.53 -11.42 0.04
N VAL A 67 18.64 -12.40 0.22
CA VAL A 67 18.29 -13.01 1.50
C VAL A 67 18.64 -14.49 1.40
N ARG A 68 19.49 -14.97 2.31
CA ARG A 68 19.83 -16.40 2.37
C ARG A 68 18.69 -17.18 3.00
N VAL A 69 18.53 -18.43 2.57
CA VAL A 69 17.48 -19.31 3.10
C VAL A 69 17.55 -19.49 4.63
N ASP A 70 18.76 -19.49 5.20
CA ASP A 70 18.98 -19.60 6.64
C ASP A 70 18.45 -18.38 7.41
N GLU A 71 18.47 -17.18 6.81
CA GLU A 71 17.86 -15.97 7.40
C GLU A 71 16.34 -16.14 7.48
N ILE A 72 15.72 -16.66 6.42
CA ILE A 72 14.28 -16.95 6.39
C ILE A 72 13.94 -17.99 7.46
N LYS A 73 14.68 -19.10 7.53
CA LYS A 73 14.44 -20.15 8.53
C LYS A 73 14.57 -19.63 9.97
N THR A 74 15.57 -18.78 10.22
CA THR A 74 15.77 -18.13 11.52
C THR A 74 14.60 -17.19 11.85
N LEU A 75 14.15 -16.39 10.88
CA LEU A 75 13.05 -15.44 11.05
C LEU A 75 11.74 -16.12 11.49
N PHE A 76 11.51 -17.36 11.03
CA PHE A 76 10.29 -18.12 11.30
C PHE A 76 10.49 -19.29 12.29
N GLN A 77 11.62 -19.34 13.00
CA GLN A 77 11.96 -20.49 13.86
C GLN A 77 10.96 -20.69 14.99
N ASP A 78 10.41 -19.60 15.55
CA ASP A 78 9.49 -19.61 16.70
C ASP A 78 8.01 -19.56 16.30
N TRP A 79 7.73 -19.63 14.99
CA TRP A 79 6.37 -19.65 14.47
C TRP A 79 5.67 -21.00 14.66
N PRO A 80 4.33 -21.04 14.61
CA PRO A 80 3.56 -22.27 14.69
C PRO A 80 4.10 -23.38 13.76
N PRO A 81 4.21 -24.64 14.23
CA PRO A 81 4.88 -25.71 13.47
C PRO A 81 4.36 -25.92 12.05
N HIS A 82 3.05 -25.75 11.82
CA HIS A 82 2.43 -25.89 10.50
C HIS A 82 2.87 -24.79 9.52
N LEU A 83 3.00 -23.54 9.98
CA LEU A 83 3.51 -22.44 9.16
C LEU A 83 5.00 -22.60 8.87
N ARG A 84 5.79 -22.96 9.90
CA ARG A 84 7.23 -23.20 9.72
C ARG A 84 7.50 -24.32 8.70
N LYS A 85 6.72 -25.41 8.77
CA LYS A 85 6.76 -26.49 7.77
C LYS A 85 6.43 -25.97 6.37
N ALA A 86 5.35 -25.20 6.22
CA ALA A 86 4.95 -24.66 4.93
C ALA A 86 6.00 -23.70 4.35
N ILE A 87 6.59 -22.83 5.17
CA ILE A 87 7.66 -21.94 4.73
C ILE A 87 8.87 -22.74 4.22
N ASP A 88 9.27 -23.80 4.93
CA ASP A 88 10.39 -24.65 4.49
C ASP A 88 10.09 -25.37 3.16
N GLU A 89 8.92 -26.00 3.04
CA GLU A 89 8.54 -26.79 1.86
C GLU A 89 8.21 -25.94 0.61
N LEU A 90 7.67 -24.73 0.84
CA LEU A 90 7.13 -23.89 -0.21
C LEU A 90 8.07 -22.74 -0.57
N LEU A 91 8.78 -22.16 0.39
CA LEU A 91 9.49 -20.90 0.20
C LEU A 91 11.01 -21.04 0.28
N CYS A 92 11.53 -22.10 0.87
CA CYS A 92 12.98 -22.33 1.07
C CYS A 92 13.60 -23.31 0.06
N ASN A 93 13.04 -23.40 -1.16
CA ASN A 93 13.51 -24.33 -2.20
C ASN A 93 14.77 -23.86 -2.96
N GLN A 94 15.23 -22.63 -2.70
CA GLN A 94 16.44 -22.05 -3.27
C GLN A 94 17.35 -21.58 -2.13
N PRO A 95 18.68 -21.57 -2.32
CA PRO A 95 19.61 -21.13 -1.27
C PRO A 95 19.52 -19.63 -0.99
N GLU A 96 19.04 -18.84 -1.95
CA GLU A 96 19.01 -17.38 -1.94
C GLU A 96 17.73 -16.86 -2.60
N HIS A 97 17.23 -15.74 -2.10
CA HIS A 97 16.03 -15.07 -2.60
C HIS A 97 16.28 -13.57 -2.74
N GLU A 98 15.65 -12.92 -3.72
CA GLU A 98 15.61 -11.46 -3.79
C GLU A 98 14.52 -10.91 -2.85
N ALA A 99 14.88 -9.96 -1.99
CA ALA A 99 13.95 -9.12 -1.25
C ALA A 99 13.99 -7.68 -1.75
N LEU A 100 12.86 -6.99 -1.63
CA LEU A 100 12.70 -5.58 -1.98
C LEU A 100 12.62 -4.73 -0.72
N TYR A 101 13.32 -3.61 -0.70
CA TYR A 101 13.10 -2.58 0.31
C TYR A 101 11.82 -1.81 -0.01
N LEU A 102 11.01 -1.58 1.03
CA LEU A 102 9.77 -0.83 0.93
C LEU A 102 10.02 0.63 1.29
N TRP A 103 10.16 1.46 0.28
CA TRP A 103 10.32 2.91 0.42
C TRP A 103 8.97 3.61 0.34
N ASP A 104 8.87 4.77 1.00
CA ASP A 104 7.77 5.70 0.80
C ASP A 104 8.27 7.13 0.60
N HIS A 105 7.39 7.97 0.06
CA HIS A 105 7.73 9.34 -0.27
C HIS A 105 7.74 10.20 1.01
N PRO A 106 8.80 11.00 1.24
CA PRO A 106 8.78 12.02 2.30
C PRO A 106 7.62 13.00 2.09
N ARG A 107 7.15 13.69 3.13
CA ARG A 107 6.06 14.68 2.97
C ARG A 107 6.46 15.79 1.99
N ALA A 108 5.93 15.77 0.77
CA ALA A 108 6.13 16.83 -0.20
C ALA A 108 5.49 18.13 0.29
N ARG A 109 6.14 19.27 0.05
CA ARG A 109 5.61 20.58 0.47
C ARG A 109 4.48 21.08 -0.44
N THR A 110 4.54 20.72 -1.72
CA THR A 110 3.54 21.04 -2.74
C THR A 110 3.58 19.96 -3.84
N PHE A 111 2.44 19.71 -4.46
CA PHE A 111 2.28 18.92 -5.66
C PHE A 111 2.19 19.78 -6.93
N ALA A 112 2.08 21.11 -6.79
CA ALA A 112 1.96 22.03 -7.92
C ALA A 112 2.81 23.29 -7.74
N SER A 113 3.42 23.75 -8.84
CA SER A 113 4.15 25.01 -8.91
C SER A 113 4.04 25.60 -10.31
N GLY A 114 3.38 26.76 -10.42
CA GLY A 114 3.12 27.40 -11.70
C GLY A 114 2.33 26.49 -12.65
N PRO A 115 2.83 26.19 -13.87
CA PRO A 115 2.16 25.32 -14.83
C PRO A 115 2.52 23.82 -14.68
N ILE A 116 3.27 23.45 -13.63
CA ILE A 116 3.77 22.08 -13.44
C ILE A 116 3.11 21.48 -12.20
N CYS A 117 2.71 20.21 -12.29
CA CYS A 117 2.28 19.40 -11.16
C CYS A 117 2.87 17.99 -11.20
N ILE A 118 2.90 17.33 -10.04
CA ILE A 118 3.26 15.92 -9.85
C ILE A 118 2.04 15.14 -9.35
N THR A 119 1.98 13.86 -9.69
CA THR A 119 0.89 12.94 -9.33
C THR A 119 1.42 11.51 -9.19
N GLY A 120 0.64 10.63 -8.58
CA GLY A 120 1.02 9.25 -8.33
C GLY A 120 2.27 9.14 -7.46
N ASP A 121 3.09 8.12 -7.70
CA ASP A 121 4.29 7.84 -6.90
C ASP A 121 5.29 9.01 -6.87
N ALA A 122 5.34 9.83 -7.92
CA ALA A 122 6.18 11.04 -7.93
C ALA A 122 5.76 12.08 -6.87
N ALA A 123 4.51 12.04 -6.42
CA ALA A 123 3.96 12.93 -5.40
C ALA A 123 3.80 12.24 -4.04
N HIS A 124 3.45 10.95 -4.02
CA HIS A 124 3.01 10.25 -2.82
C HIS A 124 3.23 8.73 -2.88
N ALA A 125 4.38 8.27 -3.40
CA ALA A 125 4.76 6.85 -3.30
C ALA A 125 4.55 6.33 -1.87
N THR A 126 3.89 5.18 -1.76
CA THR A 126 3.50 4.59 -0.48
C THR A 126 4.02 3.16 -0.37
N THR A 127 4.27 2.74 0.86
CA THR A 127 4.42 1.31 1.16
C THR A 127 3.11 0.56 0.84
N PRO A 128 3.18 -0.75 0.50
CA PRO A 128 2.03 -1.50 -0.01
C PRO A 128 1.09 -2.03 1.09
N TRP A 129 1.34 -1.73 2.36
CA TRP A 129 0.63 -2.35 3.50
C TRP A 129 -0.89 -2.12 3.53
N GLN A 130 -1.37 -1.05 2.90
CA GLN A 130 -2.80 -0.80 2.73
C GLN A 130 -3.28 -0.90 1.28
N GLY A 131 -2.43 -1.34 0.35
CA GLY A 131 -2.80 -1.58 -1.05
C GLY A 131 -3.34 -0.37 -1.82
N SER A 132 -3.14 0.85 -1.31
CA SER A 132 -3.89 2.04 -1.77
C SER A 132 -3.18 2.87 -2.85
N GLY A 133 -1.91 2.59 -3.16
CA GLY A 133 -1.10 3.39 -4.11
C GLY A 133 -1.77 3.59 -5.48
N GLY A 134 -2.19 2.49 -6.10
CA GLY A 134 -2.90 2.54 -7.39
C GLY A 134 -4.23 3.29 -7.31
N GLY A 135 -4.98 3.09 -6.22
CA GLY A 135 -6.23 3.82 -5.97
C GLY A 135 -6.01 5.33 -5.90
N MET A 136 -4.97 5.77 -5.17
CA MET A 136 -4.62 7.20 -5.08
C MET A 136 -4.30 7.81 -6.45
N CYS A 137 -3.62 7.08 -7.35
CA CYS A 137 -3.37 7.54 -8.72
C CYS A 137 -4.66 7.74 -9.53
N ILE A 138 -5.66 6.87 -9.34
CA ILE A 138 -6.96 6.98 -9.98
C ILE A 138 -7.72 8.18 -9.42
N GLU A 139 -7.72 8.35 -8.10
CA GLU A 139 -8.31 9.51 -7.43
C GLU A 139 -7.70 10.83 -7.93
N ASP A 140 -6.37 10.89 -8.05
CA ASP A 140 -5.66 12.06 -8.58
C ASP A 140 -6.08 12.36 -10.02
N SER A 141 -6.16 11.32 -10.86
CA SER A 141 -6.56 11.45 -12.26
C SER A 141 -7.98 12.01 -12.40
N LEU A 142 -8.91 11.56 -11.54
CA LEU A 142 -10.27 12.09 -11.49
C LEU A 142 -10.28 13.59 -11.14
N ILE A 143 -9.56 13.99 -10.08
CA ILE A 143 -9.54 15.39 -9.65
C ILE A 143 -8.84 16.28 -10.68
N LEU A 144 -7.66 15.88 -11.18
CA LEU A 144 -6.93 16.65 -12.20
C LEU A 144 -7.74 16.83 -13.47
N SER A 145 -8.31 15.75 -14.02
CA SER A 145 -9.09 15.82 -15.25
C SER A 145 -10.35 16.68 -15.10
N THR A 146 -11.02 16.62 -13.94
CA THR A 146 -12.19 17.46 -13.64
C THR A 146 -11.81 18.94 -13.60
N LEU A 147 -10.80 19.30 -12.80
CA LEU A 147 -10.41 20.71 -12.60
C LEU A 147 -9.82 21.31 -13.88
N LEU A 148 -8.97 20.57 -14.59
CA LEU A 148 -8.38 21.04 -15.85
C LEU A 148 -9.42 21.09 -16.98
N GLY A 149 -10.40 20.19 -17.01
CA GLY A 149 -11.52 20.24 -17.96
C GLY A 149 -12.46 21.42 -17.74
N TYR A 150 -12.58 21.87 -16.49
CA TYR A 150 -13.32 23.07 -16.14
C TYR A 150 -12.61 24.34 -16.61
N ALA A 151 -11.28 24.41 -16.47
CA ALA A 151 -10.48 25.54 -16.93
C ALA A 151 -10.62 25.80 -18.44
N LYS A 152 -10.77 27.07 -18.82
CA LYS A 152 -10.83 27.57 -20.21
C LYS A 152 -9.63 28.40 -20.60
N THR A 153 -8.82 28.84 -19.64
CA THR A 153 -7.62 29.65 -19.89
C THR A 153 -6.39 29.10 -19.15
N PRO A 154 -5.16 29.45 -19.59
CA PRO A 154 -3.94 29.07 -18.86
C PRO A 154 -3.90 29.60 -17.42
N VAL A 155 -4.54 30.73 -17.13
CA VAL A 155 -4.62 31.30 -15.77
C VAL A 155 -5.54 30.44 -14.88
N GLU A 156 -6.66 29.99 -15.44
CA GLU A 156 -7.58 29.06 -14.76
C GLU A 156 -6.94 27.68 -14.57
N ALA A 157 -6.19 27.18 -15.56
CA ALA A 157 -5.46 25.92 -15.44
C ALA A 157 -4.44 25.94 -14.29
N ARG A 158 -3.71 27.04 -14.10
CA ARG A 158 -2.84 27.21 -12.91
C ARG A 158 -3.63 27.22 -11.60
N THR A 159 -4.85 27.73 -11.62
CA THR A 159 -5.75 27.69 -10.45
C THR A 159 -6.23 26.26 -10.18
N ALA A 160 -6.57 25.50 -11.22
CA ALA A 160 -6.90 24.07 -11.12
C ALA A 160 -5.75 23.28 -10.47
N LEU A 161 -4.49 23.49 -10.88
CA LEU A 161 -3.34 22.80 -10.29
C LEU A 161 -3.14 23.16 -8.80
N LYS A 162 -3.37 24.43 -8.42
CA LYS A 162 -3.34 24.85 -7.01
C LYS A 162 -4.41 24.15 -6.19
N VAL A 163 -5.64 24.05 -6.70
CA VAL A 163 -6.74 23.38 -6.01
C VAL A 163 -6.48 21.88 -5.90
N TYR A 164 -5.95 21.25 -6.95
CA TYR A 164 -5.51 19.85 -6.90
C TYR A 164 -4.51 19.60 -5.76
N ASP A 165 -3.47 20.43 -5.62
CA ASP A 165 -2.55 20.33 -4.48
C ASP A 165 -3.28 20.41 -3.14
N GLN A 166 -4.17 21.39 -2.99
CA GLN A 166 -4.89 21.63 -1.73
C GLN A 166 -5.77 20.45 -1.31
N VAL A 167 -6.46 19.81 -2.26
CA VAL A 167 -7.40 18.72 -1.93
C VAL A 167 -6.73 17.35 -1.88
N ARG A 168 -5.71 17.10 -2.71
CA ARG A 168 -5.08 15.78 -2.81
C ARG A 168 -3.94 15.59 -1.84
N ARG A 169 -3.08 16.59 -1.63
CA ARG A 169 -1.87 16.45 -0.82
C ARG A 169 -2.15 16.03 0.63
N PRO A 170 -3.11 16.63 1.37
CA PRO A 170 -3.40 16.20 2.73
C PRO A 170 -3.93 14.75 2.79
N ARG A 171 -4.76 14.35 1.82
CA ARG A 171 -5.32 13.00 1.78
C ARG A 171 -4.26 11.95 1.50
N THR A 172 -3.48 12.12 0.43
CA THR A 172 -2.49 11.11 0.05
C THR A 172 -1.37 10.99 1.08
N GLN A 173 -0.91 12.11 1.68
CA GLN A 173 0.08 12.06 2.77
C GLN A 173 -0.43 11.30 4.00
N ARG A 174 -1.71 11.48 4.37
CA ARG A 174 -2.33 10.71 5.45
C ARG A 174 -2.34 9.20 5.14
N ILE A 175 -2.58 8.82 3.89
CA ILE A 175 -2.55 7.42 3.45
C ILE A 175 -1.11 6.86 3.52
N VAL A 176 -0.10 7.60 3.04
CA VAL A 176 1.30 7.17 3.11
C VAL A 176 1.72 6.89 4.57
N GLU A 177 1.41 7.79 5.49
CA GLU A 177 1.73 7.62 6.91
C GLU A 177 0.98 6.48 7.57
N SER A 178 -0.30 6.34 7.24
CA SER A 178 -1.12 5.24 7.72
C SER A 178 -0.54 3.91 7.24
N SER A 179 -0.14 3.81 5.97
CA SER A 179 0.45 2.60 5.41
C SER A 179 1.76 2.23 6.10
N ARG A 180 2.65 3.20 6.35
CA ARG A 180 3.86 2.98 7.14
C ARG A 180 3.56 2.44 8.54
N THR A 181 2.58 3.03 9.21
CA THR A 181 2.15 2.60 10.56
C THR A 181 1.57 1.19 10.55
N VAL A 182 0.76 0.86 9.55
CA VAL A 182 0.22 -0.50 9.37
C VAL A 182 1.36 -1.49 9.15
N GLY A 183 2.38 -1.13 8.36
CA GLY A 183 3.58 -1.94 8.20
C GLY A 183 4.30 -2.22 9.51
N ASP A 184 4.57 -1.18 10.30
CA ASP A 184 5.19 -1.33 11.64
C ASP A 184 4.37 -2.27 12.54
N ILE A 185 3.03 -2.25 12.47
CA ILE A 185 2.17 -3.16 13.24
C ILE A 185 2.25 -4.60 12.69
N LEU A 186 2.08 -4.78 11.38
CA LEU A 186 2.02 -6.09 10.73
C LEU A 186 3.36 -6.84 10.75
N THR A 187 4.48 -6.14 10.93
CA THR A 187 5.80 -6.74 11.14
C THR A 187 6.20 -6.81 12.62
N GLY A 188 5.31 -6.51 13.55
CA GLY A 188 5.55 -6.64 14.99
C GLY A 188 6.42 -5.56 15.63
N LYS A 189 6.81 -4.51 14.89
CA LYS A 189 7.54 -3.35 15.44
C LYS A 189 6.66 -2.48 16.34
N ALA A 190 5.37 -2.43 16.04
CA ALA A 190 4.32 -1.89 16.91
C ALA A 190 3.37 -3.02 17.33
N LYS A 191 2.85 -2.94 18.57
CA LYS A 191 1.98 -4.00 19.10
C LYS A 191 0.59 -3.95 18.46
N LEU A 192 0.16 -5.08 17.91
CA LEU A 192 -1.25 -5.34 17.61
C LEU A 192 -1.93 -5.86 18.87
N ASP A 193 -3.05 -5.26 19.28
CA ASP A 193 -3.90 -5.85 20.32
C ASP A 193 -4.78 -6.93 19.69
N PRO A 194 -4.53 -8.22 19.99
CA PRO A 194 -5.29 -9.33 19.40
C PRO A 194 -6.76 -9.34 19.84
N LYS A 195 -7.14 -8.59 20.88
CA LYS A 195 -8.52 -8.50 21.37
C LYS A 195 -9.37 -7.49 20.60
N THR A 196 -8.75 -6.62 19.81
CA THR A 196 -9.46 -5.57 19.06
C THR A 196 -9.10 -5.59 17.56
N PRO A 197 -9.29 -6.73 16.85
CA PRO A 197 -8.98 -6.82 15.43
C PRO A 197 -9.80 -5.84 14.58
N SER A 198 -11.05 -5.55 14.98
CA SER A 198 -11.89 -4.56 14.30
C SER A 198 -11.30 -3.15 14.34
N ALA A 199 -10.69 -2.75 15.46
CA ALA A 199 -10.04 -1.45 15.60
C ALA A 199 -8.77 -1.34 14.74
N PHE A 200 -8.14 -2.46 14.41
CA PHE A 200 -7.05 -2.48 13.43
C PHE A 200 -7.60 -2.33 12.00
N MET A 201 -8.66 -3.08 11.67
CA MET A 201 -9.28 -3.04 10.33
C MET A 201 -9.87 -1.66 9.99
N SER A 202 -10.34 -0.89 10.99
CA SER A 202 -10.87 0.46 10.76
C SER A 202 -9.85 1.47 10.20
N ARG A 203 -8.57 1.09 10.13
CA ARG A 203 -7.52 1.89 9.47
C ARG A 203 -7.69 1.99 7.96
N TRP A 204 -8.52 1.15 7.35
CA TRP A 204 -8.87 1.20 5.93
C TRP A 204 -10.12 2.04 5.64
N ASP A 205 -11.01 2.24 6.63
CA ASP A 205 -12.32 2.88 6.43
C ASP A 205 -12.21 4.22 5.71
N PHE A 206 -11.34 5.13 6.18
CA PHE A 206 -11.20 6.45 5.55
C PHE A 206 -10.61 6.41 4.11
N ILE A 207 -10.02 5.28 3.71
CA ILE A 207 -9.50 5.05 2.37
C ILE A 207 -10.62 4.50 1.48
N ILE A 208 -11.28 3.43 1.93
CA ILE A 208 -12.29 2.68 1.15
C ILE A 208 -13.61 3.44 1.08
N ASP A 209 -14.03 4.07 2.18
CA ASP A 209 -15.32 4.74 2.31
C ASP A 209 -15.30 6.19 1.79
N ILE A 210 -14.26 6.60 1.04
CA ILE A 210 -14.26 7.93 0.44
C ILE A 210 -15.39 8.06 -0.57
N ASP A 211 -16.19 9.11 -0.40
CA ASP A 211 -17.11 9.57 -1.43
C ASP A 211 -16.33 10.41 -2.45
N MET A 212 -15.92 9.78 -3.54
CA MET A 212 -15.14 10.45 -4.60
C MET A 212 -15.95 11.44 -5.41
N GLU A 213 -17.28 11.27 -5.52
CA GLU A 213 -18.14 12.24 -6.21
C GLU A 213 -18.21 13.54 -5.40
N LYS A 214 -18.48 13.41 -4.10
CA LYS A 214 -18.45 14.55 -3.18
C LYS A 214 -17.07 15.20 -3.16
N HIS A 215 -15.99 14.42 -3.07
CA HIS A 215 -14.62 14.97 -3.07
C HIS A 215 -14.30 15.75 -4.34
N ARG A 216 -14.73 15.25 -5.51
CA ARG A 216 -14.63 15.95 -6.79
C ARG A 216 -15.43 17.25 -6.79
N ASP A 217 -16.67 17.21 -6.33
CA ASP A 217 -17.56 18.37 -6.36
C ASP A 217 -17.10 19.47 -5.41
N GLU A 218 -16.59 19.11 -4.22
CA GLU A 218 -15.95 20.04 -3.29
C GLU A 218 -14.70 20.69 -3.90
N ALA A 219 -13.87 19.93 -4.63
CA ALA A 219 -12.72 20.48 -5.34
C ALA A 219 -13.16 21.48 -6.43
N LEU A 220 -14.23 21.18 -7.16
CA LEU A 220 -14.77 22.08 -8.18
C LEU A 220 -15.31 23.37 -7.57
N GLN A 221 -16.09 23.26 -6.49
CA GLN A 221 -16.58 24.42 -5.73
C GLN A 221 -15.44 25.31 -5.22
N MET A 222 -14.36 24.70 -4.73
CA MET A 222 -13.15 25.41 -4.31
C MET A 222 -12.51 26.18 -5.48
N MET A 223 -12.42 25.56 -6.65
CA MET A 223 -11.91 26.22 -7.86
C MET A 223 -12.80 27.38 -8.30
N GLU A 224 -14.12 27.21 -8.32
CA GLU A 224 -15.06 28.29 -8.65
C GLU A 224 -14.93 29.48 -7.70
N ALA A 225 -14.78 29.23 -6.40
CA ALA A 225 -14.58 30.27 -5.40
C ALA A 225 -13.26 31.03 -5.65
N GLU A 226 -12.15 30.32 -5.89
CA GLU A 226 -10.85 30.92 -6.19
C GLU A 226 -10.88 31.77 -7.47
N LEU A 227 -11.61 31.34 -8.52
CA LEU A 227 -11.76 32.11 -9.75
C LEU A 227 -12.61 33.36 -9.57
N LYS A 228 -13.72 33.27 -8.82
CA LYS A 228 -14.57 34.44 -8.50
C LYS A 228 -13.76 35.51 -7.76
N LEU A 229 -12.93 35.12 -6.79
CA LEU A 229 -12.09 36.05 -6.04
C LEU A 229 -11.07 36.76 -6.95
N LYS A 230 -10.48 36.06 -7.92
CA LYS A 230 -9.51 36.67 -8.86
C LYS A 230 -10.14 37.63 -9.86
N ASN A 231 -11.41 37.44 -10.20
CA ASN A 231 -12.14 38.32 -11.11
C ASN A 231 -12.71 39.57 -10.41
N ALA A 232 -12.67 39.62 -9.08
CA ALA A 232 -13.16 40.75 -8.27
C ALA A 232 -12.07 41.79 -7.93
N ILE A 233 -10.82 41.54 -8.33
CA ILE A 233 -9.63 42.37 -8.11
C ILE A 233 -9.16 42.91 -9.47
#